data_AF-A0A517TF28-F1
#
_entry.id   AF-A0A517TF28-F1
#
_cell.length_a   1.000
_cell.length_b   1.000
_cell.length_c   1.000
_cell.angle_alpha   90.00
_cell.angle_beta   90.00
_cell.angle_gamma   90.00
#
_symmetry.space_group_name_H-M   'P 1'
#
loop_
_entity.id
_entity.type
_entity.pdbx_description
1 polymer ?
#
loop_
_entity_poly.entity_id
_entity_poly.type
_entity_poly.pdbx_seq_one_letter_code
_entity_poly.pdbx_strand_id
1 'polypeptide(L)'
;MRTTSSQSVLTNRRGIAMIIVMLAVSTALVISLSFMQSQQTSLQIGQNVKRGQLALEAARTGATVALADMQSASWAGVQTPLTRTMLSEQDGEVSYTVTYHAVESSDTLSPLAAAFRVRVLSTGSWVPTDVSLGTVSREVEFVAELRPRLPGRTVGEGDFADVDDLADPIGDFMQLQEYAATAHDTGDSLSLNPRQRIDGDIYISGAMNFFESPDWSDSIRNEYLDSVGTVLGTADSRVHPHPLTGTVRTNSSFDSALVTDFGRVGVPSETTSTLSVPSYSNSAFTSYQVFEGGFTYSAGSIASSIPSNTTYVPTDSNPLGILYNTSNRQFGNDVVIVGTVINMRDVTVNGDRILISPPDWRGSIEGMEIDNPDLWPRLPAVITGDDFNCGGISSCTINGVVITNDDFKGSLSDYEYITNFTPIWGTATAQPSGDGKSLVSFQSSVNLSSVPSDAELAITVGSAELRYFIKSVDDAADTVTILGEAVHDSPVWVQVRPDRHRSLDVHGSVIAGSSINITAPPSWDNFSSSGWAEKFSEWESYNAWMAYYGWDSVEFATWLSSYLSWWGDGNPMQTYGMGLEPTFHIYRPSNSNCVLQPPLFRPSPGNDSGEGAGYRWEILSWKEET
;
A
#
# COMPACT_ATOMS: atom_id res chain seq x y z
N MET A 1 -0.64 -128.47 -6.98
CA MET A 1 -1.53 -127.39 -6.51
C MET A 1 -0.68 -126.41 -5.69
N ARG A 2 -0.88 -125.11 -5.92
CA ARG A 2 -0.09 -123.95 -5.46
C ARG A 2 0.26 -123.93 -3.96
N THR A 3 1.43 -123.37 -3.64
CA THR A 3 1.58 -122.26 -2.65
C THR A 3 2.94 -121.59 -2.79
N THR A 4 2.98 -120.47 -3.54
CA THR A 4 3.97 -119.39 -3.44
C THR A 4 3.18 -118.11 -3.17
N SER A 5 3.34 -117.48 -1.99
CA SER A 5 3.08 -116.04 -1.72
C SER A 5 2.90 -115.77 -0.21
N SER A 6 4.00 -115.49 0.51
CA SER A 6 3.87 -114.78 1.80
C SER A 6 5.01 -113.81 2.12
N GLN A 7 6.13 -113.81 1.38
CA GLN A 7 7.23 -112.90 1.63
C GLN A 7 7.13 -111.50 0.96
N SER A 8 6.21 -111.27 0.02
CA SER A 8 6.09 -109.94 -0.65
C SER A 8 5.27 -108.90 0.13
N VAL A 9 4.51 -109.31 1.15
CA VAL A 9 3.58 -108.41 1.87
C VAL A 9 4.28 -107.63 3.00
N LEU A 10 5.36 -108.17 3.57
CA LEU A 10 6.10 -107.55 4.69
C LEU A 10 7.07 -106.44 4.22
N THR A 11 7.65 -106.55 3.03
CA THR A 11 8.49 -105.50 2.40
C THR A 11 7.65 -104.33 1.88
N ASN A 12 6.44 -104.61 1.35
CA ASN A 12 5.52 -103.56 0.87
C ASN A 12 4.98 -102.66 2.00
N ARG A 13 4.77 -103.21 3.21
CA ARG A 13 4.32 -102.42 4.38
C ARG A 13 5.41 -101.52 4.96
N ARG A 14 6.69 -101.91 4.86
CA ARG A 14 7.83 -101.06 5.29
C ARG A 14 8.08 -99.90 4.32
N GLY A 15 7.91 -100.11 3.01
CA GLY A 15 7.96 -99.04 2.01
C GLY A 15 6.86 -98.00 2.18
N ILE A 16 5.61 -98.45 2.40
CA ILE A 16 4.47 -97.55 2.66
C ILE A 16 4.64 -96.78 3.98
N ALA A 17 5.11 -97.44 5.05
CA ALA A 17 5.39 -96.77 6.32
C ALA A 17 6.50 -95.70 6.18
N MET A 18 7.56 -95.97 5.41
CA MET A 18 8.63 -95.00 5.17
C MET A 18 8.15 -93.81 4.33
N ILE A 19 7.27 -94.04 3.34
CA ILE A 19 6.63 -92.96 2.56
C ILE A 19 5.71 -92.11 3.46
N ILE A 20 4.89 -92.73 4.30
CA ILE A 20 4.01 -92.01 5.25
C ILE A 20 4.85 -91.18 6.23
N VAL A 21 5.96 -91.72 6.74
CA VAL A 21 6.88 -90.98 7.63
C VAL A 21 7.58 -89.84 6.90
N MET A 22 8.09 -90.04 5.69
CA MET A 22 8.69 -88.96 4.89
C MET A 22 7.67 -87.87 4.55
N LEU A 23 6.42 -88.23 4.28
CA LEU A 23 5.34 -87.30 3.97
C LEU A 23 4.88 -86.54 5.22
N ALA A 24 4.87 -87.19 6.39
CA ALA A 24 4.66 -86.54 7.68
C ALA A 24 5.80 -85.59 8.07
N VAL A 25 7.05 -85.95 7.78
CA VAL A 25 8.22 -85.08 8.02
C VAL A 25 8.24 -83.91 7.05
N SER A 26 7.93 -84.11 5.77
CA SER A 26 7.89 -83.01 4.79
C SER A 26 6.76 -82.03 5.09
N THR A 27 5.57 -82.52 5.45
CA THR A 27 4.46 -81.66 5.87
C THR A 27 4.77 -80.90 7.16
N ALA A 28 5.41 -81.55 8.15
CA ALA A 28 5.86 -80.86 9.36
C ALA A 28 6.92 -79.78 9.07
N LEU A 29 7.86 -80.02 8.15
CA LEU A 29 8.86 -79.04 7.71
C LEU A 29 8.22 -77.86 6.98
N VAL A 30 7.28 -78.12 6.07
CA VAL A 30 6.55 -77.07 5.35
C VAL A 30 5.73 -76.22 6.33
N ILE A 31 5.01 -76.83 7.27
CA ILE A 31 4.24 -76.09 8.29
C ILE A 31 5.19 -75.25 9.17
N SER A 32 6.33 -75.81 9.58
CA SER A 32 7.33 -75.08 10.39
C SER A 32 7.94 -73.91 9.62
N LEU A 33 8.24 -74.09 8.33
CA LEU A 33 8.75 -73.03 7.47
C LEU A 33 7.71 -71.94 7.25
N SER A 34 6.45 -72.31 6.97
CA SER A 34 5.34 -71.35 6.84
C SER A 34 5.10 -70.58 8.14
N PHE A 35 5.23 -71.24 9.30
CA PHE A 35 5.11 -70.58 10.59
C PHE A 35 6.27 -69.61 10.87
N MET A 36 7.51 -70.01 10.58
CA MET A 36 8.68 -69.11 10.68
C MET A 36 8.55 -67.91 9.73
N GLN A 37 8.12 -68.13 8.50
CA GLN A 37 7.87 -67.05 7.54
C GLN A 37 6.76 -66.10 8.03
N SER A 38 5.65 -66.63 8.57
CA SER A 38 4.57 -65.82 9.13
C SER A 38 5.03 -64.99 10.33
N GLN A 39 5.82 -65.56 11.24
CA GLN A 39 6.40 -64.81 12.36
C GLN A 39 7.37 -63.73 11.88
N GLN A 40 8.21 -64.03 10.89
CA GLN A 40 9.15 -63.08 10.31
C GLN A 40 8.43 -61.90 9.65
N THR A 41 7.37 -62.17 8.87
CA THR A 41 6.52 -61.11 8.30
C THR A 41 5.83 -60.30 9.38
N SER A 42 5.30 -60.92 10.43
CA SER A 42 4.64 -60.21 11.54
C SER A 42 5.60 -59.30 12.29
N LEU A 43 6.84 -59.75 12.53
CA LEU A 43 7.89 -58.92 13.14
C LEU A 43 8.29 -57.75 12.25
N GLN A 44 8.42 -57.98 10.94
CA GLN A 44 8.73 -56.90 9.98
C GLN A 44 7.61 -55.85 9.91
N ILE A 45 6.35 -56.28 9.89
CA ILE A 45 5.21 -55.35 9.95
C ILE A 45 5.24 -54.55 11.26
N GLY A 46 5.44 -55.21 12.41
CA GLY A 46 5.53 -54.54 13.70
C GLY A 46 6.67 -53.53 13.77
N GLN A 47 7.84 -53.87 13.22
CA GLN A 47 8.99 -52.97 13.12
C GLN A 47 8.71 -51.78 12.19
N ASN A 48 8.08 -52.02 11.03
CA ASN A 48 7.73 -50.94 10.10
C ASN A 48 6.67 -49.99 10.68
N VAL A 49 5.69 -50.50 11.42
CA VAL A 49 4.73 -49.66 12.16
C VAL A 49 5.46 -48.82 13.21
N LYS A 50 6.36 -49.41 14.00
CA LYS A 50 7.16 -48.67 14.99
C LYS A 50 8.03 -47.59 14.33
N ARG A 51 8.70 -47.90 13.21
CA ARG A 51 9.51 -46.95 12.44
C ARG A 51 8.65 -45.80 11.89
N GLY A 52 7.46 -46.12 11.39
CA GLY A 52 6.49 -45.11 10.95
C GLY A 52 6.03 -44.19 12.09
N GLN A 53 5.81 -44.73 13.29
CA GLN A 53 5.47 -43.93 14.48
C GLN A 53 6.63 -43.03 14.90
N LEU A 54 7.87 -43.53 14.90
CA LEU A 54 9.06 -42.74 15.21
C LEU A 54 9.27 -41.61 14.20
N ALA A 55 9.07 -41.88 12.91
CA ALA A 55 9.12 -40.86 11.86
C ALA A 55 8.03 -39.81 12.05
N LEU A 56 6.80 -40.20 12.41
CA LEU A 56 5.71 -39.26 12.69
C LEU A 56 5.98 -38.40 13.95
N GLU A 57 6.50 -39.01 15.01
CA GLU A 57 6.90 -38.30 16.23
C GLU A 57 8.03 -37.30 15.95
N ALA A 58 8.95 -37.66 15.05
CA ALA A 58 9.98 -36.75 14.58
C ALA A 58 9.42 -35.58 13.77
N ALA A 59 8.46 -35.85 12.88
CA ALA A 59 7.77 -34.81 12.13
C ALA A 59 7.02 -33.83 13.06
N ARG A 60 6.28 -34.34 14.06
CA ARG A 60 5.59 -33.50 15.06
C ARG A 60 6.55 -32.67 15.91
N THR A 61 7.67 -33.27 16.31
CA THR A 61 8.72 -32.57 17.06
C THR A 61 9.33 -31.47 16.20
N GLY A 62 9.67 -31.76 14.94
CA GLY A 62 10.16 -30.77 13.99
C GLY A 62 9.19 -29.60 13.80
N ALA A 63 7.89 -29.88 13.67
CA ALA A 63 6.87 -28.85 13.53
C ALA A 63 6.75 -27.96 14.78
N THR A 64 6.80 -28.57 15.97
CA THR A 64 6.76 -27.83 17.25
C THR A 64 8.00 -26.97 17.45
N VAL A 65 9.19 -27.50 17.12
CA VAL A 65 10.45 -26.76 17.21
C VAL A 65 10.47 -25.62 16.19
N ALA A 66 9.96 -25.84 14.97
CA ALA A 66 9.87 -24.80 13.96
C ALA A 66 8.99 -23.63 14.42
N LEU A 67 7.82 -23.91 15.01
CA LEU A 67 6.97 -22.86 15.56
C LEU A 67 7.68 -22.07 16.68
N ALA A 68 8.36 -22.76 17.59
CA ALA A 68 9.13 -22.11 18.66
C ALA A 68 10.31 -21.29 18.10
N ASP A 69 10.97 -21.76 17.06
CA ASP A 69 12.06 -21.05 16.39
C ASP A 69 11.54 -19.81 15.66
N MET A 70 10.42 -19.92 14.93
CA MET A 70 9.75 -18.79 14.27
C MET A 70 9.31 -17.69 15.25
N GLN A 71 9.01 -18.05 16.51
CA GLN A 71 8.70 -17.11 17.59
C GLN A 71 9.95 -16.53 18.27
N SER A 72 11.16 -16.94 17.90
CA SER A 72 12.42 -16.44 18.47
C SER A 72 12.96 -15.25 17.68
N ALA A 73 13.63 -14.31 18.36
CA ALA A 73 14.40 -13.25 17.72
C ALA A 73 15.61 -13.78 16.92
N SER A 74 16.03 -15.03 17.17
CA SER A 74 17.14 -15.68 16.46
C SER A 74 16.72 -16.46 15.22
N TRP A 75 15.44 -16.40 14.81
CA TRP A 75 14.97 -17.15 13.66
C TRP A 75 15.72 -16.74 12.39
N ALA A 76 16.35 -17.70 11.72
CA ALA A 76 17.14 -17.45 10.52
C ALA A 76 16.29 -17.22 9.25
N GLY A 77 14.96 -17.26 9.37
CA GLY A 77 14.01 -17.04 8.28
C GLY A 77 13.70 -18.27 7.43
N VAL A 78 12.77 -18.09 6.48
CA VAL A 78 12.17 -19.15 5.65
C VAL A 78 13.15 -19.84 4.70
N GLN A 79 14.31 -19.23 4.43
CA GLN A 79 15.33 -19.79 3.53
C GLN A 79 16.24 -20.81 4.23
N THR A 80 16.21 -20.87 5.56
CA THR A 80 17.09 -21.74 6.35
C THR A 80 16.32 -22.96 6.84
N PRO A 81 16.47 -24.14 6.22
CA PRO A 81 15.79 -25.34 6.70
C PRO A 81 16.33 -25.77 8.06
N LEU A 82 15.44 -26.20 8.94
CA LEU A 82 15.82 -26.74 10.26
C LEU A 82 15.96 -28.25 10.16
N THR A 83 17.17 -28.78 10.38
CA THR A 83 17.42 -30.23 10.40
C THR A 83 18.02 -30.63 11.73
N ARG A 84 17.49 -31.68 12.36
CA ARG A 84 18.04 -32.21 13.61
C ARG A 84 17.84 -33.71 13.73
N THR A 85 18.85 -34.37 14.28
CA THR A 85 18.77 -35.76 14.74
C THR A 85 18.14 -35.81 16.12
N MET A 86 17.06 -36.56 16.27
CA MET A 86 16.40 -36.77 17.56
C MET A 86 16.98 -37.97 18.30
N LEU A 87 17.25 -39.05 17.57
CA LEU A 87 17.69 -40.32 18.14
C LEU A 87 18.68 -40.97 17.17
N SER A 88 19.74 -41.54 17.71
CA SER A 88 20.69 -42.35 16.94
C SER A 88 20.94 -43.64 17.72
N GLU A 89 20.54 -44.76 17.13
CA GLU A 89 20.71 -46.11 17.69
C GLU A 89 21.56 -46.97 16.74
N GLN A 90 21.97 -48.16 17.20
CA GLN A 90 22.73 -49.11 16.37
C GLN A 90 21.98 -49.56 15.10
N ASP A 91 20.65 -49.48 15.12
CA ASP A 91 19.79 -49.98 14.04
C ASP A 91 19.39 -48.88 13.03
N GLY A 92 19.65 -47.60 13.34
CA GLY A 92 19.30 -46.47 12.49
C GLY A 92 19.19 -45.14 13.23
N GLU A 93 18.90 -44.09 12.46
CA GLU A 93 18.79 -42.72 12.92
C GLU A 93 17.38 -42.16 12.69
N VAL A 94 16.84 -41.45 13.68
CA VAL A 94 15.60 -40.68 13.56
C VAL A 94 15.96 -39.20 13.49
N SER A 95 15.55 -38.55 12.42
CA SER A 95 15.76 -37.12 12.20
C SER A 95 14.50 -36.46 11.66
N TYR A 96 14.45 -35.12 11.73
CA TYR A 96 13.46 -34.33 11.03
C TYR A 96 14.13 -33.23 10.22
N THR A 97 13.48 -32.86 9.12
CA THR A 97 13.83 -31.72 8.29
C THR A 97 12.59 -30.86 8.10
N VAL A 98 12.69 -29.58 8.45
CA VAL A 98 11.62 -28.61 8.25
C VAL A 98 11.98 -27.69 7.08
N THR A 99 11.00 -27.51 6.19
CA THR A 99 11.09 -26.58 5.06
C THR A 99 9.91 -25.63 5.06
N TYR A 100 10.12 -24.42 4.54
CA TYR A 100 9.14 -23.35 4.51
C TYR A 100 8.76 -23.04 3.06
N HIS A 101 7.46 -22.86 2.82
CA HIS A 101 6.91 -22.62 1.49
C HIS A 101 5.95 -21.43 1.53
N ALA A 102 5.96 -20.64 0.46
CA ALA A 102 5.02 -19.54 0.31
C ALA A 102 3.59 -20.09 0.13
N VAL A 103 2.61 -19.34 0.62
CA VAL A 103 1.20 -19.59 0.34
C VAL A 103 0.80 -18.74 -0.86
N GLU A 104 0.10 -19.33 -1.82
CA GLU A 104 -0.38 -18.62 -3.01
C GLU A 104 -1.69 -17.87 -2.69
N SER A 105 -1.94 -16.76 -3.38
CA SER A 105 -3.22 -16.05 -3.31
C SER A 105 -4.37 -16.90 -3.85
N SER A 106 -5.60 -16.51 -3.47
CA SER A 106 -6.83 -17.12 -3.96
C SER A 106 -7.93 -16.05 -4.03
N ASP A 107 -9.11 -16.40 -4.53
CA ASP A 107 -10.25 -15.47 -4.61
C ASP A 107 -10.60 -14.84 -3.25
N THR A 108 -10.30 -15.53 -2.14
CA THR A 108 -10.56 -15.07 -0.77
C THR A 108 -9.28 -14.77 0.02
N LEU A 109 -8.12 -14.65 -0.63
CA LEU A 109 -6.85 -14.33 0.02
C LEU A 109 -5.99 -13.50 -0.92
N SER A 110 -5.83 -12.21 -0.62
CA SER A 110 -5.05 -11.32 -1.47
C SER A 110 -3.56 -11.70 -1.48
N PRO A 111 -2.79 -11.32 -2.51
CA PRO A 111 -1.35 -11.54 -2.54
C PRO A 111 -0.60 -10.94 -1.35
N LEU A 112 -1.06 -9.77 -0.87
CA LEU A 112 -0.47 -9.11 0.28
C LEU A 112 -0.69 -9.91 1.57
N ALA A 113 -1.90 -10.42 1.81
CA ALA A 113 -2.19 -11.25 2.98
C ALA A 113 -1.49 -12.62 2.89
N ALA A 114 -1.40 -13.20 1.70
CA ALA A 114 -0.67 -14.45 1.46
C ALA A 114 0.81 -14.32 1.84
N ALA A 115 1.42 -13.14 1.64
CA ALA A 115 2.82 -12.89 1.96
C ALA A 115 3.16 -12.98 3.47
N PHE A 116 2.16 -12.89 4.36
CA PHE A 116 2.32 -13.07 5.82
C PHE A 116 2.08 -14.51 6.27
N ARG A 117 1.72 -15.41 5.35
CA ARG A 117 1.50 -16.81 5.64
C ARG A 117 2.69 -17.65 5.22
N VAL A 118 3.05 -18.60 6.07
CA VAL A 118 4.11 -19.55 5.82
C VAL A 118 3.52 -20.95 5.95
N ARG A 119 3.62 -21.74 4.88
CA ARG A 119 3.35 -23.18 4.92
C ARG A 119 4.61 -23.89 5.36
N VAL A 120 4.54 -24.54 6.51
CA VAL A 120 5.67 -25.27 7.10
C VAL A 120 5.46 -26.75 6.88
N LEU A 121 6.42 -27.40 6.24
CA LEU A 121 6.44 -28.85 6.03
C LEU A 121 7.56 -29.46 6.86
N SER A 122 7.18 -30.27 7.84
CA SER A 122 8.10 -31.03 8.69
C SER A 122 8.10 -32.49 8.25
N THR A 123 9.19 -32.95 7.64
CA THR A 123 9.39 -34.34 7.22
C THR A 123 10.25 -35.05 8.25
N GLY A 124 9.65 -35.97 9.00
CA GLY A 124 10.35 -36.87 9.90
C GLY A 124 10.78 -38.14 9.17
N SER A 125 12.01 -38.59 9.41
CA SER A 125 12.58 -39.76 8.74
C SER A 125 13.24 -40.72 9.72
N TRP A 126 13.07 -42.01 9.47
CA TRP A 126 13.87 -43.07 10.07
C TRP A 126 14.76 -43.67 8.98
N VAL A 127 16.07 -43.51 9.15
CA VAL A 127 17.09 -43.97 8.21
C VAL A 127 17.80 -45.19 8.81
N PRO A 128 17.66 -46.39 8.22
CA PRO A 128 18.36 -47.57 8.71
C PRO A 128 19.87 -47.48 8.49
N THR A 129 20.66 -48.05 9.39
CA THR A 129 22.10 -48.25 9.16
C THR A 129 22.36 -49.27 8.05
N ASP A 130 21.46 -50.25 7.90
CA ASP A 130 21.44 -51.17 6.76
C ASP A 130 20.53 -50.60 5.64
N VAL A 131 21.16 -50.06 4.61
CA VAL A 131 20.51 -49.45 3.43
C VAL A 131 19.53 -50.38 2.70
N SER A 132 19.58 -51.70 2.93
CA SER A 132 18.62 -52.65 2.34
C SER A 132 17.21 -52.59 2.95
N LEU A 133 17.03 -51.96 4.12
CA LEU A 133 15.76 -51.89 4.85
C LEU A 133 14.83 -50.76 4.40
N GLY A 134 15.33 -49.80 3.60
CA GLY A 134 14.56 -48.64 3.11
C GLY A 134 14.29 -47.58 4.19
N THR A 135 14.25 -46.32 3.77
CA THR A 135 13.91 -45.18 4.65
C THR A 135 12.40 -45.07 4.81
N VAL A 136 11.94 -44.80 6.03
CA VAL A 136 10.53 -44.50 6.32
C VAL A 136 10.39 -43.02 6.63
N SER A 137 9.52 -42.31 5.90
CA SER A 137 9.26 -40.88 6.10
C SER A 137 7.79 -40.61 6.39
N ARG A 138 7.52 -39.59 7.21
CA ARG A 138 6.19 -39.07 7.54
C ARG A 138 6.21 -37.55 7.56
N GLU A 139 5.08 -36.94 7.23
CA GLU A 139 4.99 -35.50 7.07
C GLU A 139 3.89 -34.90 7.96
N VAL A 140 4.23 -33.74 8.52
CA VAL A 140 3.30 -32.86 9.23
C VAL A 140 3.38 -31.50 8.54
N GLU A 141 2.23 -30.99 8.13
CA GLU A 141 2.08 -29.69 7.49
C GLU A 141 1.26 -28.78 8.40
N PHE A 142 1.72 -27.56 8.59
CA PHE A 142 0.90 -26.50 9.19
C PHE A 142 1.07 -25.19 8.44
N VAL A 143 0.04 -24.34 8.52
CA VAL A 143 0.10 -22.97 7.97
C VAL A 143 0.08 -22.01 9.15
N ALA A 144 1.11 -21.17 9.23
CA ALA A 144 1.21 -20.11 10.24
C ALA A 144 1.02 -18.74 9.58
N GLU A 145 0.29 -17.86 10.25
CA GLU A 145 0.08 -16.46 9.87
C GLU A 145 0.85 -15.54 10.83
N LEU A 146 1.65 -14.64 10.28
CA LEU A 146 2.34 -13.60 11.04
C LEU A 146 1.32 -12.55 11.49
N ARG A 147 1.34 -12.23 12.79
CA ARG A 147 0.49 -11.22 13.43
C ARG A 147 1.38 -10.09 13.96
N PRO A 148 1.75 -9.09 13.13
CA PRO A 148 2.66 -8.04 13.58
C PRO A 148 2.08 -7.23 14.74
N ARG A 149 2.95 -6.88 15.68
CA ARG A 149 2.64 -6.03 16.81
C ARG A 149 2.80 -4.57 16.43
N LEU A 150 1.67 -3.95 16.09
CA LEU A 150 1.60 -2.54 15.73
C LEU A 150 1.36 -1.66 16.98
N PRO A 151 1.92 -0.44 17.02
CA PRO A 151 1.53 0.56 18.03
C PRO A 151 0.04 0.88 17.95
N GLY A 152 -0.63 1.00 19.09
CA GLY A 152 -2.07 1.32 19.15
C GLY A 152 -3.02 0.15 18.90
N ARG A 153 -2.51 -1.08 18.73
CA ARG A 153 -3.31 -2.31 18.58
C ARG A 153 -4.07 -2.68 19.85
N THR A 154 -5.07 -3.55 19.71
CA THR A 154 -5.68 -4.25 20.84
C THR A 154 -4.69 -5.29 21.39
N VAL A 155 -4.38 -5.21 22.68
CA VAL A 155 -3.43 -6.13 23.33
C VAL A 155 -4.18 -7.38 23.80
N GLY A 156 -3.85 -8.52 23.20
CA GLY A 156 -4.42 -9.84 23.54
C GLY A 156 -3.74 -10.51 24.74
N GLU A 157 -4.27 -11.67 25.15
CA GLU A 157 -3.65 -12.49 26.21
C GLU A 157 -2.26 -12.98 25.78
N GLY A 158 -1.23 -12.70 26.60
CA GLY A 158 0.16 -13.05 26.29
C GLY A 158 0.90 -12.07 25.38
N ASP A 159 0.29 -10.93 25.01
CA ASP A 159 0.93 -9.84 24.26
C ASP A 159 1.37 -8.69 25.19
N PHE A 160 2.35 -7.91 24.74
CA PHE A 160 2.99 -6.84 25.50
C PHE A 160 2.80 -5.49 24.79
N ALA A 161 2.19 -4.52 25.48
CA ALA A 161 1.79 -3.24 24.89
C ALA A 161 2.96 -2.37 24.42
N ASP A 162 4.12 -2.53 25.04
CA ASP A 162 5.37 -1.82 24.78
C ASP A 162 6.21 -2.44 23.66
N VAL A 163 5.78 -3.59 23.14
CA VAL A 163 6.47 -4.29 22.06
C VAL A 163 5.86 -3.90 20.71
N ASP A 164 6.73 -3.52 19.76
CA ASP A 164 6.43 -3.35 18.35
C ASP A 164 7.30 -4.25 17.44
N ASP A 165 6.74 -4.56 16.27
CA ASP A 165 7.42 -5.28 15.19
C ASP A 165 7.72 -4.38 13.99
N LEU A 166 7.48 -3.06 14.10
CA LEU A 166 7.74 -2.13 13.00
C LEU A 166 9.24 -1.98 12.75
N ALA A 167 9.62 -1.85 11.48
CA ALA A 167 10.98 -1.48 11.13
C ALA A 167 11.34 -0.09 11.68
N ASP A 168 12.59 0.11 12.07
CA ASP A 168 13.06 1.40 12.57
C ASP A 168 12.85 2.51 11.53
N PRO A 169 12.40 3.69 11.94
CA PRO A 169 12.34 4.84 11.05
C PRO A 169 13.75 5.25 10.59
N ILE A 170 13.86 5.64 9.32
CA ILE A 170 15.13 6.08 8.71
C ILE A 170 15.23 7.60 8.78
N GLY A 171 16.26 8.10 9.48
CA GLY A 171 16.51 9.53 9.61
C GLY A 171 15.28 10.29 10.14
N ASP A 172 15.01 11.46 9.56
CA ASP A 172 13.89 12.33 9.99
C ASP A 172 12.55 11.97 9.31
N PHE A 173 12.45 10.80 8.65
CA PHE A 173 11.29 10.48 7.80
C PHE A 173 9.94 10.61 8.52
N MET A 174 9.86 10.17 9.77
CA MET A 174 8.62 10.26 10.55
C MET A 174 8.23 11.71 10.86
N GLN A 175 9.21 12.59 11.12
CA GLN A 175 8.96 14.01 11.35
C GLN A 175 8.56 14.72 10.06
N LEU A 176 9.17 14.37 8.93
CA LEU A 176 8.83 14.96 7.62
C LEU A 176 7.38 14.64 7.21
N GLN A 177 6.87 13.46 7.56
CA GLN A 177 5.47 13.08 7.35
C GLN A 177 4.48 13.90 8.20
N GLU A 178 4.96 14.61 9.24
CA GLU A 178 4.12 15.52 9.99
C GLU A 178 3.82 16.83 9.24
N TYR A 179 4.50 17.08 8.12
CA TYR A 179 4.24 18.22 7.25
C TYR A 179 3.45 17.77 6.03
N ALA A 180 2.59 18.67 5.52
CA ALA A 180 1.94 18.47 4.23
C ALA A 180 2.96 18.57 3.08
N ALA A 181 3.93 19.47 3.20
CA ALA A 181 4.98 19.64 2.21
C ALA A 181 6.32 19.99 2.87
N THR A 182 7.42 19.44 2.36
CA THR A 182 8.78 19.82 2.73
C THR A 182 9.64 20.08 1.51
N ALA A 183 10.45 21.13 1.56
CA ALA A 183 11.40 21.49 0.51
C ALA A 183 12.76 21.87 1.12
N HIS A 184 13.83 21.32 0.56
CA HIS A 184 15.15 21.31 1.20
C HIS A 184 16.25 22.06 0.43
N ASP A 185 15.93 22.70 -0.70
CA ASP A 185 16.86 23.62 -1.35
C ASP A 185 17.18 24.81 -0.43
N THR A 186 18.40 25.30 -0.52
CA THR A 186 18.87 26.53 0.15
C THR A 186 18.58 27.79 -0.68
N GLY A 187 18.25 27.64 -1.96
CA GLY A 187 17.76 28.69 -2.86
C GLY A 187 16.23 28.82 -2.79
N ASP A 188 15.55 28.68 -3.93
CA ASP A 188 14.09 28.83 -4.05
C ASP A 188 13.40 27.50 -3.73
N SER A 189 13.11 27.26 -2.46
CA SER A 189 12.54 25.99 -2.01
C SER A 189 11.07 25.82 -2.41
N LEU A 190 10.29 26.90 -2.44
CA LEU A 190 8.85 26.82 -2.68
C LEU A 190 8.36 28.02 -3.48
N SER A 191 7.74 27.77 -4.63
CA SER A 191 6.95 28.78 -5.35
C SER A 191 5.47 28.48 -5.20
N LEU A 192 4.73 29.41 -4.59
CA LEU A 192 3.27 29.36 -4.52
C LEU A 192 2.68 30.47 -5.37
N ASN A 193 2.02 30.09 -6.45
CA ASN A 193 1.33 31.00 -7.35
C ASN A 193 -0.20 30.83 -7.24
N PRO A 194 -1.02 31.70 -7.85
CA PRO A 194 -2.46 31.53 -7.87
C PRO A 194 -2.88 30.12 -8.31
N ARG A 195 -3.99 29.65 -7.75
CA ARG A 195 -4.55 28.29 -7.95
C ARG A 195 -3.68 27.16 -7.40
N GLN A 196 -2.90 27.42 -6.37
CA GLN A 196 -2.16 26.38 -5.66
C GLN A 196 -2.58 26.40 -4.20
N ARG A 197 -2.69 25.21 -3.61
CA ARG A 197 -3.10 25.07 -2.22
C ARG A 197 -2.36 23.94 -1.52
N ILE A 198 -1.94 24.20 -0.29
CA ILE A 198 -1.37 23.20 0.59
C ILE A 198 -2.12 23.24 1.92
N ASP A 199 -2.75 22.13 2.27
CA ASP A 199 -3.48 21.96 3.51
C ASP A 199 -2.63 21.27 4.56
N GLY A 200 -2.17 22.06 5.54
CA GLY A 200 -1.34 21.62 6.66
C GLY A 200 -0.04 22.40 6.79
N ASP A 201 0.76 22.00 7.77
CA ASP A 201 2.05 22.64 8.06
C ASP A 201 3.08 22.34 6.97
N ILE A 202 3.98 23.29 6.71
CA ILE A 202 5.03 23.19 5.68
C ILE A 202 6.40 23.42 6.33
N TYR A 203 7.42 22.71 5.86
CA TYR A 203 8.82 22.98 6.20
C TYR A 203 9.63 23.39 4.97
N ILE A 204 10.31 24.54 5.01
CA ILE A 204 11.21 24.99 3.94
C ILE A 204 12.61 25.32 4.49
N SER A 205 13.65 24.93 3.76
CA SER A 205 15.05 25.21 4.17
C SER A 205 15.63 26.51 3.59
N GLY A 206 15.02 27.05 2.53
CA GLY A 206 15.48 28.23 1.81
C GLY A 206 14.39 29.28 1.64
N ALA A 207 14.46 30.02 0.54
CA ALA A 207 13.54 31.08 0.17
C ALA A 207 12.20 30.54 -0.36
N MET A 208 11.20 31.40 -0.33
CA MET A 208 9.86 31.11 -0.82
C MET A 208 9.37 32.27 -1.69
N ASN A 209 9.00 31.93 -2.92
CA ASN A 209 8.42 32.86 -3.89
C ASN A 209 6.90 32.81 -3.72
N PHE A 210 6.35 33.81 -3.03
CA PHE A 210 4.93 33.86 -2.72
C PHE A 210 4.23 34.82 -3.68
N PHE A 211 3.41 34.29 -4.59
CA PHE A 211 2.59 35.06 -5.52
C PHE A 211 3.39 36.08 -6.36
N GLU A 212 4.62 35.70 -6.75
CA GLU A 212 5.47 36.50 -7.64
C GLU A 212 5.06 36.38 -9.11
N SER A 213 4.38 35.28 -9.49
CA SER A 213 3.65 35.15 -10.76
C SER A 213 2.16 35.26 -10.49
N PRO A 214 1.36 35.90 -11.37
CA PRO A 214 1.72 36.47 -12.68
C PRO A 214 2.44 37.83 -12.62
N ASP A 215 2.82 38.41 -13.77
CA ASP A 215 3.53 39.70 -13.91
C ASP A 215 2.63 40.93 -13.56
N TRP A 216 2.07 40.94 -12.35
CA TRP A 216 1.33 42.06 -11.78
C TRP A 216 2.22 42.99 -10.95
N SER A 217 1.78 44.23 -10.75
CA SER A 217 2.49 45.15 -9.84
C SER A 217 2.25 44.77 -8.37
N ASP A 218 3.18 45.15 -7.48
CA ASP A 218 3.06 44.94 -6.03
C ASP A 218 1.71 45.43 -5.46
N SER A 219 1.17 46.53 -6.00
CA SER A 219 -0.13 47.05 -5.54
C SER A 219 -1.29 46.10 -5.82
N ILE A 220 -1.31 45.49 -7.01
CA ILE A 220 -2.35 44.54 -7.44
C ILE A 220 -2.18 43.21 -6.71
N ARG A 221 -0.92 42.74 -6.59
CA ARG A 221 -0.58 41.55 -5.82
C ARG A 221 -1.04 41.67 -4.37
N ASN A 222 -0.72 42.79 -3.72
CA ASN A 222 -1.06 43.01 -2.32
C ASN A 222 -2.57 43.08 -2.10
N GLU A 223 -3.31 43.75 -2.98
CA GLU A 223 -4.78 43.74 -2.91
C GLU A 223 -5.35 42.33 -3.10
N TYR A 224 -4.78 41.55 -4.02
CA TYR A 224 -5.18 40.15 -4.19
C TYR A 224 -4.93 39.34 -2.92
N LEU A 225 -3.77 39.49 -2.28
CA LEU A 225 -3.46 38.79 -1.02
C LEU A 225 -4.39 39.20 0.12
N ASP A 226 -4.69 40.49 0.27
CA ASP A 226 -5.65 40.99 1.27
C ASP A 226 -7.06 40.44 1.03
N SER A 227 -7.46 40.40 -0.24
CA SER A 227 -8.74 39.83 -0.70
C SER A 227 -8.83 38.34 -0.34
N VAL A 228 -7.79 37.56 -0.61
CA VAL A 228 -7.74 36.13 -0.28
C VAL A 228 -7.71 35.89 1.24
N GLY A 229 -6.98 36.71 1.99
CA GLY A 229 -6.94 36.64 3.46
C GLY A 229 -8.29 36.93 4.11
N THR A 230 -9.08 37.85 3.54
CA THR A 230 -10.43 38.18 4.02
C THR A 230 -11.42 37.03 3.81
N VAL A 231 -11.32 36.31 2.68
CA VAL A 231 -12.19 35.18 2.34
C VAL A 231 -12.07 34.02 3.36
N LEU A 232 -10.88 33.83 3.95
CA LEU A 232 -10.61 32.84 5.01
C LEU A 232 -11.51 33.04 6.26
N GLY A 233 -11.93 34.28 6.53
CA GLY A 233 -12.79 34.63 7.66
C GLY A 233 -14.27 34.26 7.48
N THR A 234 -14.68 33.80 6.30
CA THR A 234 -16.07 33.44 5.99
C THR A 234 -16.25 31.92 5.92
N ALA A 235 -17.17 31.41 6.73
CA ALA A 235 -17.36 29.96 6.96
C ALA A 235 -18.08 29.21 5.82
N ASP A 236 -18.20 29.78 4.61
CA ASP A 236 -18.93 29.13 3.51
C ASP A 236 -18.26 29.28 2.13
N SER A 237 -18.38 28.19 1.37
CA SER A 237 -18.17 27.96 -0.06
C SER A 237 -16.75 27.73 -0.60
N ARG A 238 -16.30 26.46 -0.57
CA ARG A 238 -16.10 25.49 -1.70
C ARG A 238 -15.29 25.94 -2.94
N VAL A 239 -14.75 27.15 -2.91
CA VAL A 239 -13.95 27.84 -3.92
C VAL A 239 -12.95 28.67 -3.13
N HIS A 240 -12.04 28.01 -2.42
CA HIS A 240 -11.09 28.70 -1.55
C HIS A 240 -9.81 29.02 -2.33
N PRO A 241 -9.55 30.29 -2.71
CA PRO A 241 -8.28 30.71 -3.30
C PRO A 241 -7.12 30.71 -2.30
N HIS A 242 -7.38 30.31 -1.05
CA HIS A 242 -6.41 30.41 0.03
C HIS A 242 -5.24 29.43 -0.18
N PRO A 243 -4.00 29.92 -0.25
CA PRO A 243 -2.87 29.08 -0.64
C PRO A 243 -2.40 28.11 0.46
N LEU A 244 -2.57 28.49 1.73
CA LEU A 244 -1.97 27.80 2.87
C LEU A 244 -2.92 27.75 4.06
N THR A 245 -3.18 26.58 4.65
CA THR A 245 -4.05 26.50 5.85
C THR A 245 -3.31 26.16 7.14
N GLY A 246 -2.02 25.81 7.06
CA GLY A 246 -1.17 25.53 8.23
C GLY A 246 -0.04 26.54 8.44
N THR A 247 0.90 26.16 9.30
CA THR A 247 2.06 26.97 9.69
C THR A 247 3.23 26.74 8.74
N VAL A 248 3.88 27.82 8.30
CA VAL A 248 5.12 27.73 7.52
C VAL A 248 6.31 27.74 8.47
N ARG A 249 7.08 26.64 8.50
CA ARG A 249 8.27 26.49 9.32
C ARG A 249 9.53 26.53 8.47
N THR A 250 10.59 27.09 9.02
CA THR A 250 11.92 27.06 8.40
C THR A 250 13.00 26.84 9.46
N ASN A 251 14.19 26.40 9.05
CA ASN A 251 15.35 26.33 9.93
C ASN A 251 16.12 27.65 10.05
N SER A 252 15.68 28.69 9.34
CA SER A 252 16.28 30.02 9.34
C SER A 252 15.27 31.11 9.72
N SER A 253 15.52 32.37 9.35
CA SER A 253 14.56 33.45 9.55
C SER A 253 13.97 33.87 8.21
N PHE A 254 12.65 34.00 8.12
CA PHE A 254 11.99 34.53 6.93
C PHE A 254 12.35 36.01 6.67
N ASP A 255 12.31 36.42 5.40
CA ASP A 255 12.38 37.83 5.01
C ASP A 255 11.17 38.60 5.59
N SER A 256 11.40 39.83 6.03
CA SER A 256 10.36 40.75 6.52
C SER A 256 9.21 41.01 5.53
N ALA A 257 9.49 41.02 4.22
CA ALA A 257 8.48 41.17 3.18
C ALA A 257 7.55 39.95 3.17
N LEU A 258 8.13 38.75 3.18
CA LEU A 258 7.38 37.50 3.22
C LEU A 258 6.56 37.35 4.51
N VAL A 259 7.10 37.75 5.67
CA VAL A 259 6.34 37.80 6.94
C VAL A 259 5.16 38.76 6.84
N THR A 260 5.31 39.88 6.13
CA THR A 260 4.21 40.82 5.89
C THR A 260 3.14 40.18 5.01
N ASP A 261 3.53 39.48 3.94
CA ASP A 261 2.59 38.79 3.05
C ASP A 261 1.84 37.67 3.79
N PHE A 262 2.53 36.89 4.63
CA PHE A 262 1.89 35.92 5.52
C PHE A 262 0.86 36.58 6.45
N GLY A 263 1.15 37.79 6.95
CA GLY A 263 0.21 38.59 7.73
C GLY A 263 -1.06 38.98 6.95
N ARG A 264 -0.95 39.27 5.64
CA ARG A 264 -2.11 39.59 4.77
C ARG A 264 -3.06 38.42 4.62
N VAL A 265 -2.50 37.22 4.43
CA VAL A 265 -3.28 35.98 4.26
C VAL A 265 -3.57 35.26 5.58
N GLY A 266 -3.11 35.77 6.73
CA GLY A 266 -3.37 35.15 8.04
C GLY A 266 -2.62 33.83 8.29
N VAL A 267 -1.46 33.63 7.64
CA VAL A 267 -0.64 32.43 7.76
C VAL A 267 0.41 32.61 8.87
N PRO A 268 0.49 31.72 9.87
CA PRO A 268 1.53 31.79 10.88
C PRO A 268 2.87 31.27 10.34
N SER A 269 3.97 31.81 10.86
CA SER A 269 5.32 31.38 10.51
C SER A 269 6.22 31.19 11.73
N GLU A 270 7.06 30.16 11.72
CA GLU A 270 7.90 29.75 12.85
C GLU A 270 9.30 29.28 12.40
N THR A 271 10.28 29.40 13.29
CA THR A 271 11.61 28.78 13.11
C THR A 271 11.69 27.48 13.91
N THR A 272 12.22 26.42 13.30
CA THR A 272 12.38 25.08 13.90
C THR A 272 13.80 24.51 13.64
N SER A 273 14.08 23.31 14.13
CA SER A 273 15.34 22.61 13.83
C SER A 273 15.41 22.16 12.37
N THR A 274 16.63 22.09 11.83
CA THR A 274 16.87 21.54 10.49
C THR A 274 16.41 20.08 10.40
N LEU A 275 15.66 19.77 9.35
CA LEU A 275 15.27 18.42 8.98
C LEU A 275 16.02 17.98 7.71
N SER A 276 16.38 16.71 7.65
CA SER A 276 17.13 16.11 6.54
C SER A 276 16.28 15.11 5.76
N VAL A 277 16.37 15.16 4.43
CA VAL A 277 15.72 14.16 3.57
C VAL A 277 16.40 12.80 3.80
N PRO A 278 15.64 11.73 4.13
CA PRO A 278 16.22 10.44 4.43
C PRO A 278 16.92 9.82 3.23
N SER A 279 18.12 9.27 3.45
CA SER A 279 18.79 8.43 2.45
C SER A 279 18.25 7.00 2.50
N TYR A 280 17.87 6.44 1.35
CA TYR A 280 17.42 5.05 1.22
C TYR A 280 18.30 4.25 0.24
N SER A 281 18.21 2.91 0.32
CA SER A 281 18.95 2.04 -0.60
C SER A 281 18.08 1.60 -1.76
N ASN A 282 18.52 1.89 -2.99
CA ASN A 282 17.82 1.45 -4.21
C ASN A 282 17.66 -0.08 -4.29
N SER A 283 18.60 -0.84 -3.71
CA SER A 283 18.52 -2.30 -3.69
C SER A 283 17.30 -2.81 -2.94
N ALA A 284 16.85 -2.08 -1.91
CA ALA A 284 15.68 -2.43 -1.10
C ALA A 284 14.38 -2.45 -1.91
N PHE A 285 14.35 -1.77 -3.06
CA PHE A 285 13.17 -1.72 -3.93
C PHE A 285 13.24 -2.64 -5.15
N THR A 286 14.37 -3.30 -5.40
CA THR A 286 14.50 -4.24 -6.54
C THR A 286 14.12 -5.67 -6.15
N SER A 287 14.56 -6.09 -4.97
CA SER A 287 14.32 -7.38 -4.37
C SER A 287 14.09 -7.13 -2.89
N TYR A 288 12.94 -7.54 -2.37
CA TYR A 288 12.52 -7.15 -1.04
C TYR A 288 11.87 -8.30 -0.28
N GLN A 289 11.76 -8.14 1.03
CA GLN A 289 10.97 -9.01 1.90
C GLN A 289 9.90 -8.14 2.56
N VAL A 290 8.75 -8.71 2.92
CA VAL A 290 7.71 -7.96 3.64
C VAL A 290 8.07 -7.83 5.14
N PHE A 291 8.68 -8.86 5.70
CA PHE A 291 9.25 -8.89 7.04
C PHE A 291 10.64 -9.54 6.99
N GLU A 292 11.53 -9.18 7.91
CA GLU A 292 12.88 -9.75 7.98
C GLU A 292 12.85 -11.28 8.14
N GLY A 293 13.56 -11.99 7.26
CA GLY A 293 13.57 -13.46 7.24
C GLY A 293 12.41 -14.09 6.45
N GLY A 294 11.52 -13.28 5.86
CA GLY A 294 10.43 -13.75 4.99
C GLY A 294 10.88 -14.18 3.59
N PHE A 295 9.92 -14.50 2.73
CA PHE A 295 10.19 -14.79 1.32
C PHE A 295 10.67 -13.54 0.58
N THR A 296 11.54 -13.75 -0.41
CA THR A 296 12.06 -12.68 -1.25
C THR A 296 11.18 -12.50 -2.48
N TYR A 297 10.70 -11.28 -2.68
CA TYR A 297 9.87 -10.84 -3.79
C TYR A 297 10.67 -9.94 -4.72
N SER A 298 10.22 -9.83 -5.98
CA SER A 298 10.87 -8.98 -6.98
C SER A 298 9.94 -7.86 -7.40
N ALA A 299 10.46 -6.64 -7.50
CA ALA A 299 9.66 -5.53 -8.00
C ALA A 299 9.27 -5.74 -9.47
N GLY A 300 8.07 -5.29 -9.82
CA GLY A 300 7.61 -5.20 -11.19
C GLY A 300 8.41 -4.16 -11.97
N SER A 301 8.55 -4.37 -13.29
CA SER A 301 9.17 -3.37 -14.16
C SER A 301 8.12 -2.60 -14.94
N ILE A 302 8.32 -1.29 -15.08
CA ILE A 302 7.48 -0.42 -15.90
C ILE A 302 8.12 -0.20 -17.28
N ALA A 303 7.33 -0.31 -18.34
CA ALA A 303 7.72 0.12 -19.69
C ALA A 303 8.15 1.60 -19.73
N SER A 304 8.94 2.00 -20.73
CA SER A 304 9.45 3.38 -20.85
C SER A 304 8.36 4.44 -20.93
N SER A 305 7.23 4.08 -21.53
CA SER A 305 5.99 4.83 -21.53
C SER A 305 4.89 3.87 -21.10
N ILE A 306 4.14 4.25 -20.06
CA ILE A 306 2.98 3.44 -19.65
C ILE A 306 1.87 3.67 -20.66
N PRO A 307 1.39 2.62 -21.36
CA PRO A 307 0.27 2.76 -22.29
C PRO A 307 -0.98 3.26 -21.57
N SER A 308 -1.86 3.95 -22.29
CA SER A 308 -3.15 4.33 -21.74
C SER A 308 -4.00 3.10 -21.39
N ASN A 309 -4.92 3.23 -20.44
CA ASN A 309 -5.78 2.15 -19.94
C ASN A 309 -5.00 0.98 -19.29
N THR A 310 -3.94 1.31 -18.54
CA THR A 310 -3.14 0.30 -17.84
C THR A 310 -3.46 0.30 -16.35
N THR A 311 -3.69 -0.88 -15.78
CA THR A 311 -3.87 -1.07 -14.34
C THR A 311 -2.78 -1.99 -13.81
N TYR A 312 -2.05 -1.53 -12.80
CA TYR A 312 -1.09 -2.34 -12.03
C TYR A 312 -1.66 -2.59 -10.64
N VAL A 313 -1.65 -3.85 -10.21
CA VAL A 313 -2.09 -4.29 -8.88
C VAL A 313 -1.08 -5.28 -8.31
N PRO A 314 -1.05 -5.49 -6.97
CA PRO A 314 -0.19 -6.49 -6.35
C PRO A 314 -0.41 -7.92 -6.89
N THR A 315 0.66 -8.72 -6.87
CA THR A 315 0.67 -10.13 -7.32
C THR A 315 1.45 -11.00 -6.34
N ASP A 316 1.35 -12.33 -6.41
CA ASP A 316 2.09 -13.22 -5.48
C ASP A 316 3.62 -13.06 -5.56
N SER A 317 4.13 -12.70 -6.74
CA SER A 317 5.54 -12.38 -6.94
C SER A 317 5.94 -10.97 -6.51
N ASN A 318 4.97 -10.08 -6.29
CA ASN A 318 5.13 -8.67 -5.93
C ASN A 318 3.97 -8.18 -5.04
N PRO A 319 3.88 -8.67 -3.79
CA PRO A 319 2.73 -8.45 -2.91
C PRO A 319 2.58 -6.99 -2.45
N LEU A 320 3.65 -6.20 -2.45
CA LEU A 320 3.59 -4.75 -2.17
C LEU A 320 3.31 -3.90 -3.41
N GLY A 321 3.17 -4.51 -4.59
CA GLY A 321 2.95 -3.79 -5.84
C GLY A 321 4.08 -2.81 -6.19
N ILE A 322 5.32 -3.07 -5.77
CA ILE A 322 6.45 -2.17 -6.03
C ILE A 322 6.78 -2.22 -7.52
N LEU A 323 6.81 -1.06 -8.16
CA LEU A 323 7.20 -0.90 -9.54
C LEU A 323 8.52 -0.14 -9.60
N TYR A 324 9.59 -0.78 -10.04
CA TYR A 324 10.93 -0.22 -10.03
C TYR A 324 11.44 0.11 -11.43
N ASN A 325 12.05 1.28 -11.60
CA ASN A 325 12.73 1.65 -12.82
C ASN A 325 13.93 2.59 -12.64
N THR A 326 14.82 2.63 -13.65
CA THR A 326 16.07 3.38 -13.66
C THR A 326 16.17 4.45 -14.77
N SER A 327 15.11 4.67 -15.53
CA SER A 327 15.09 5.59 -16.68
C SER A 327 13.86 6.50 -16.62
N ASN A 328 13.87 7.63 -17.32
CA ASN A 328 12.77 8.59 -17.30
C ASN A 328 11.44 7.90 -17.66
N ARG A 329 10.35 8.25 -16.97
CA ARG A 329 9.06 7.60 -17.15
C ARG A 329 7.97 8.60 -17.48
N GLN A 330 7.10 8.21 -18.40
CA GLN A 330 5.93 8.99 -18.77
C GLN A 330 4.65 8.16 -18.62
N PHE A 331 3.67 8.74 -17.94
CA PHE A 331 2.32 8.16 -17.82
C PHE A 331 1.42 8.61 -18.98
N GLY A 332 0.72 7.67 -19.59
CA GLY A 332 -0.41 7.90 -20.51
C GLY A 332 -1.72 8.15 -19.75
N ASN A 333 -2.85 8.10 -20.47
CA ASN A 333 -4.18 8.34 -19.89
C ASN A 333 -4.72 7.10 -19.20
N ASP A 334 -5.61 7.25 -18.22
CA ASP A 334 -6.35 6.13 -17.61
C ASP A 334 -5.43 5.09 -16.98
N VAL A 335 -4.39 5.56 -16.29
CA VAL A 335 -3.43 4.71 -15.60
C VAL A 335 -3.81 4.60 -14.14
N VAL A 336 -3.98 3.37 -13.65
CA VAL A 336 -4.24 3.08 -12.24
C VAL A 336 -3.09 2.24 -11.70
N ILE A 337 -2.42 2.72 -10.66
CA ILE A 337 -1.36 1.99 -9.97
C ILE A 337 -1.78 1.82 -8.51
N VAL A 338 -1.93 0.56 -8.11
CA VAL A 338 -2.10 0.14 -6.72
C VAL A 338 -0.79 -0.49 -6.28
N GLY A 339 0.05 0.30 -5.63
CA GLY A 339 1.46 -0.02 -5.43
C GLY A 339 2.30 1.21 -5.17
N THR A 340 3.61 0.98 -5.06
CA THR A 340 4.61 2.04 -4.91
C THR A 340 5.40 2.18 -6.21
N VAL A 341 5.45 3.39 -6.77
CA VAL A 341 6.27 3.71 -7.95
C VAL A 341 7.64 4.21 -7.52
N ILE A 342 8.68 3.46 -7.87
CA ILE A 342 10.08 3.81 -7.61
C ILE A 342 10.76 4.06 -8.95
N ASN A 343 11.17 5.30 -9.20
CA ASN A 343 11.89 5.64 -10.43
C ASN A 343 13.20 6.37 -10.11
N MET A 344 14.35 5.89 -10.55
CA MET A 344 15.65 6.51 -10.24
C MET A 344 15.96 7.79 -11.06
N ARG A 345 15.01 8.24 -11.86
CA ARG A 345 15.10 9.40 -12.76
C ARG A 345 13.77 10.14 -12.73
N ASP A 346 13.60 11.08 -13.66
CA ASP A 346 12.39 11.89 -13.77
C ASP A 346 11.14 11.05 -13.99
N VAL A 347 10.09 11.41 -13.28
CA VAL A 347 8.72 10.95 -13.53
C VAL A 347 7.94 12.11 -14.13
N THR A 348 7.42 11.92 -15.35
CA THR A 348 6.56 12.90 -16.02
C THR A 348 5.12 12.39 -16.12
N VAL A 349 4.18 13.11 -15.53
CA VAL A 349 2.75 12.89 -15.67
C VAL A 349 2.24 13.76 -16.82
N ASN A 350 1.86 13.16 -17.94
CA ASN A 350 1.35 13.88 -19.12
C ASN A 350 -0.05 13.41 -19.55
N GLY A 351 -0.64 12.46 -18.84
CA GLY A 351 -1.93 11.88 -19.17
C GLY A 351 -3.07 12.33 -18.27
N ASP A 352 -4.28 12.02 -18.69
CA ASP A 352 -5.52 12.30 -17.96
C ASP A 352 -5.96 11.10 -17.11
N ARG A 353 -6.68 11.34 -16.02
CA ARG A 353 -7.23 10.33 -15.09
C ARG A 353 -6.21 9.31 -14.59
N ILE A 354 -5.11 9.80 -14.02
CA ILE A 354 -4.07 8.96 -13.42
C ILE A 354 -4.34 8.82 -11.92
N LEU A 355 -4.34 7.58 -11.41
CA LEU A 355 -4.38 7.29 -9.98
C LEU A 355 -3.11 6.54 -9.58
N ILE A 356 -2.41 7.04 -8.56
CA ILE A 356 -1.35 6.30 -7.87
C ILE A 356 -1.75 6.20 -6.40
N SER A 357 -1.83 4.99 -5.89
CA SER A 357 -2.20 4.73 -4.50
C SER A 357 -1.34 3.58 -3.97
N PRO A 358 -0.78 3.66 -2.76
CA PRO A 358 -0.14 2.50 -2.13
C PRO A 358 -1.17 1.39 -1.96
N PRO A 359 -0.71 0.14 -1.80
CA PRO A 359 -1.61 -0.97 -1.49
C PRO A 359 -2.32 -0.67 -0.17
N ASP A 360 -3.65 -0.73 -0.18
CA ASP A 360 -4.44 -0.60 1.04
C ASP A 360 -4.56 -1.97 1.73
N TRP A 361 -4.35 -1.94 3.03
CA TRP A 361 -4.56 -3.09 3.89
C TRP A 361 -6.05 -3.45 3.95
N ARG A 362 -7.00 -2.50 3.84
CA ARG A 362 -8.47 -2.74 3.99
C ARG A 362 -9.10 -3.68 2.96
N GLY A 363 -8.62 -3.66 1.72
CA GLY A 363 -9.12 -4.53 0.64
C GLY A 363 -8.43 -5.89 0.54
N SER A 364 -7.41 -6.12 1.37
CA SER A 364 -6.56 -7.32 1.33
C SER A 364 -6.96 -8.37 2.37
N ILE A 365 -8.10 -8.18 3.06
CA ILE A 365 -8.38 -8.74 4.40
C ILE A 365 -9.22 -10.00 4.40
N GLU A 366 -9.78 -10.46 3.27
CA GLU A 366 -10.39 -11.80 3.31
C GLU A 366 -9.33 -12.83 3.72
N GLY A 367 -9.54 -13.46 4.88
CA GLY A 367 -8.66 -14.44 5.48
C GLY A 367 -7.72 -13.95 6.60
N MET A 368 -7.33 -12.68 6.69
CA MET A 368 -6.43 -12.18 7.75
C MET A 368 -7.22 -11.39 8.79
N GLU A 369 -7.16 -11.77 10.08
CA GLU A 369 -7.76 -10.97 11.16
C GLU A 369 -6.91 -9.72 11.45
N ILE A 370 -7.34 -8.56 10.94
CA ILE A 370 -6.71 -7.27 11.22
C ILE A 370 -7.65 -6.46 12.11
N ASP A 371 -7.25 -6.24 13.37
CA ASP A 371 -8.06 -5.50 14.34
C ASP A 371 -8.32 -4.04 13.91
N ASN A 372 -7.31 -3.38 13.34
CA ASN A 372 -7.42 -2.02 12.84
C ASN A 372 -6.48 -1.79 11.64
N PRO A 373 -7.01 -1.69 10.41
CA PRO A 373 -6.20 -1.58 9.20
C PRO A 373 -5.50 -0.23 9.04
N ASP A 374 -5.98 0.82 9.71
CA ASP A 374 -5.35 2.14 9.71
C ASP A 374 -3.99 2.17 10.41
N LEU A 375 -3.72 1.19 11.29
CA LEU A 375 -2.45 1.09 12.00
C LEU A 375 -1.33 0.49 11.14
N TRP A 376 -1.68 -0.19 10.05
CA TRP A 376 -0.73 -0.91 9.23
C TRP A 376 0.13 0.04 8.39
N PRO A 377 1.46 -0.16 8.37
CA PRO A 377 2.36 0.74 7.68
C PRO A 377 2.16 0.67 6.17
N ARG A 378 2.19 1.83 5.50
CA ARG A 378 2.17 1.92 4.05
C ARG A 378 3.55 2.28 3.52
N LEU A 379 3.85 1.89 2.28
CA LEU A 379 5.00 2.46 1.57
C LEU A 379 4.60 3.81 0.93
N PRO A 380 5.57 4.66 0.56
CA PRO A 380 5.29 5.85 -0.24
C PRO A 380 4.58 5.48 -1.54
N ALA A 381 3.76 6.37 -2.06
CA ALA A 381 3.08 6.18 -3.34
C ALA A 381 4.06 6.32 -4.51
N VAL A 382 4.94 7.33 -4.41
CA VAL A 382 5.93 7.67 -5.44
C VAL A 382 7.26 8.02 -4.78
N ILE A 383 8.35 7.47 -5.30
CA ILE A 383 9.72 7.86 -4.99
C ILE A 383 10.45 8.12 -6.31
N THR A 384 10.95 9.34 -6.50
CA THR A 384 11.78 9.73 -7.65
C THR A 384 13.23 9.97 -7.22
N GLY A 385 14.18 9.47 -8.01
CA GLY A 385 15.62 9.69 -7.81
C GLY A 385 16.12 11.03 -8.35
N ASP A 386 15.25 11.74 -9.07
CA ASP A 386 15.50 13.05 -9.67
C ASP A 386 14.19 13.85 -9.52
N ASP A 387 13.58 14.28 -10.62
CA ASP A 387 12.37 15.12 -10.59
C ASP A 387 11.04 14.34 -10.60
N PHE A 388 10.01 14.96 -10.03
CA PHE A 388 8.61 14.68 -10.40
C PHE A 388 8.07 15.88 -11.18
N ASN A 389 7.59 15.65 -12.40
CA ASN A 389 7.08 16.69 -13.30
C ASN A 389 5.64 16.42 -13.71
N CYS A 390 4.76 17.38 -13.42
CA CYS A 390 3.37 17.38 -13.85
C CYS A 390 3.18 18.26 -15.10
N GLY A 391 2.91 17.65 -16.24
CA GLY A 391 2.70 18.34 -17.51
C GLY A 391 1.35 19.05 -17.58
N GLY A 392 1.24 20.06 -18.45
CA GLY A 392 0.09 20.96 -18.43
C GLY A 392 -1.28 20.39 -18.78
N ILE A 393 -1.35 19.21 -19.40
CA ILE A 393 -2.61 18.53 -19.74
C ILE A 393 -2.94 17.37 -18.80
N SER A 394 -2.26 17.25 -17.66
CA SER A 394 -2.36 16.06 -16.82
C SER A 394 -3.39 16.20 -15.69
N SER A 395 -4.20 15.15 -15.49
CA SER A 395 -5.05 15.01 -14.31
C SER A 395 -4.59 13.80 -13.51
N CYS A 396 -4.08 14.03 -12.31
CA CYS A 396 -3.47 13.00 -11.49
C CYS A 396 -3.87 13.15 -10.03
N THR A 397 -4.25 12.02 -9.43
CA THR A 397 -4.46 11.90 -8.00
C THR A 397 -3.44 10.93 -7.43
N ILE A 398 -2.69 11.38 -6.44
CA ILE A 398 -1.73 10.55 -5.70
C ILE A 398 -2.21 10.41 -4.27
N ASN A 399 -2.57 9.21 -3.84
CA ASN A 399 -2.84 8.93 -2.43
C ASN A 399 -1.56 8.45 -1.77
N GLY A 400 -1.17 9.02 -0.63
CA GLY A 400 0.04 8.65 0.11
C GLY A 400 1.23 9.60 -0.11
N VAL A 401 2.37 9.23 0.49
CA VAL A 401 3.56 10.08 0.51
C VAL A 401 4.26 10.10 -0.87
N VAL A 402 4.66 11.28 -1.31
CA VAL A 402 5.51 11.50 -2.48
C VAL A 402 6.88 11.95 -2.03
N ILE A 403 7.93 11.28 -2.51
CA ILE A 403 9.32 11.62 -2.23
C ILE A 403 10.02 11.93 -3.55
N THR A 404 10.61 13.11 -3.66
CA THR A 404 11.48 13.47 -4.80
C THR A 404 12.87 13.78 -4.29
N ASN A 405 13.89 13.23 -4.94
CA ASN A 405 15.27 13.51 -4.53
C ASN A 405 15.75 14.89 -5.02
N ASP A 406 15.14 15.43 -6.09
CA ASP A 406 15.36 16.79 -6.57
C ASP A 406 14.03 17.58 -6.52
N ASP A 407 13.51 18.05 -7.65
CA ASP A 407 12.34 18.94 -7.67
C ASP A 407 11.00 18.20 -7.78
N PHE A 408 9.99 18.76 -7.13
CA PHE A 408 8.58 18.53 -7.46
C PHE A 408 8.05 19.72 -8.25
N LYS A 409 7.82 19.54 -9.55
CA LYS A 409 7.48 20.63 -10.46
C LYS A 409 6.29 20.35 -11.36
N GLY A 410 5.72 21.40 -11.92
CA GLY A 410 4.60 21.25 -12.85
C GLY A 410 4.21 22.54 -13.56
N SER A 411 3.54 22.36 -14.70
CA SER A 411 3.07 23.45 -15.56
C SER A 411 1.59 23.28 -15.91
N LEU A 412 0.75 23.14 -14.90
CA LEU A 412 -0.68 22.85 -15.04
C LEU A 412 -1.40 23.92 -15.87
N SER A 413 -2.17 23.49 -16.87
CA SER A 413 -2.98 24.41 -17.67
C SER A 413 -4.27 24.79 -16.96
N ASP A 414 -5.04 25.68 -17.57
CA ASP A 414 -6.37 26.03 -17.09
C ASP A 414 -7.33 24.84 -17.17
N TYR A 415 -8.26 24.81 -16.21
CA TYR A 415 -9.33 23.83 -16.19
C TYR A 415 -10.23 23.95 -17.39
N GLU A 416 -10.58 22.79 -17.92
CA GLU A 416 -11.63 22.64 -18.91
C GLU A 416 -12.80 21.93 -18.22
N TYR A 417 -13.94 22.61 -18.09
CA TYR A 417 -15.19 21.95 -17.75
C TYR A 417 -15.77 21.40 -19.06
N ILE A 418 -15.56 20.12 -19.32
CA ILE A 418 -15.88 19.52 -20.61
C ILE A 418 -17.39 19.27 -20.76
N THR A 419 -18.15 19.23 -19.66
CA THR A 419 -19.60 18.94 -19.68
C THR A 419 -20.45 19.94 -18.90
N ASN A 420 -21.60 20.31 -19.48
CA ASN A 420 -22.68 21.02 -18.79
C ASN A 420 -23.46 20.02 -17.93
N PHE A 421 -23.03 19.82 -16.69
CA PHE A 421 -23.69 18.94 -15.72
C PHE A 421 -24.25 19.76 -14.56
N THR A 422 -25.48 19.45 -14.14
CA THR A 422 -26.07 20.05 -12.94
C THR A 422 -25.56 19.29 -11.71
N PRO A 423 -24.85 19.93 -10.77
CA PRO A 423 -24.30 19.24 -9.61
C PRO A 423 -25.38 18.52 -8.80
N ILE A 424 -25.05 17.31 -8.37
CA ILE A 424 -25.90 16.49 -7.51
C ILE A 424 -25.36 16.59 -6.09
N TRP A 425 -26.26 16.76 -5.13
CA TRP A 425 -25.94 16.91 -3.72
C TRP A 425 -26.62 15.83 -2.89
N GLY A 426 -25.97 15.37 -1.84
CA GLY A 426 -26.56 14.43 -0.91
C GLY A 426 -25.72 14.22 0.34
N THR A 427 -26.08 13.20 1.10
CA THR A 427 -25.24 12.66 2.18
C THR A 427 -24.94 11.20 1.89
N ALA A 428 -23.71 10.78 2.06
CA ALA A 428 -23.26 9.42 1.81
C ALA A 428 -22.25 8.95 2.85
N THR A 429 -22.13 7.64 2.99
CA THR A 429 -20.99 6.99 3.64
C THR A 429 -20.02 6.52 2.56
N ALA A 430 -18.74 6.42 2.88
CA ALA A 430 -17.72 5.94 1.95
C ALA A 430 -16.90 4.82 2.62
N GLN A 431 -16.70 3.72 1.91
CA GLN A 431 -15.96 2.56 2.42
C GLN A 431 -15.01 2.03 1.34
N PRO A 432 -13.75 1.71 1.67
CA PRO A 432 -12.84 1.08 0.72
C PRO A 432 -13.38 -0.27 0.25
N SER A 433 -13.31 -0.52 -1.06
CA SER A 433 -13.76 -1.78 -1.67
C SER A 433 -12.59 -2.64 -2.18
N GLY A 434 -11.34 -2.23 -1.91
CA GLY A 434 -10.13 -2.85 -2.42
C GLY A 434 -9.67 -2.32 -3.79
N ASP A 435 -8.47 -2.74 -4.22
CA ASP A 435 -7.82 -2.34 -5.48
C ASP A 435 -7.76 -0.82 -5.72
N GLY A 436 -7.54 -0.04 -4.66
CA GLY A 436 -7.49 1.43 -4.75
C GLY A 436 -8.83 2.06 -5.13
N LYS A 437 -9.95 1.42 -4.78
CA LYS A 437 -11.31 1.92 -5.00
C LYS A 437 -12.07 2.03 -3.69
N SER A 438 -13.07 2.89 -3.69
CA SER A 438 -14.04 2.99 -2.60
C SER A 438 -15.47 3.00 -3.14
N LEU A 439 -16.39 2.46 -2.34
CA LEU A 439 -17.82 2.52 -2.59
C LEU A 439 -18.44 3.65 -1.76
N VAL A 440 -19.04 4.62 -2.45
CA VAL A 440 -19.81 5.70 -1.85
C VAL A 440 -21.28 5.32 -1.90
N SER A 441 -21.94 5.22 -0.74
CA SER A 441 -23.34 4.81 -0.60
C SER A 441 -24.19 5.96 -0.09
N PHE A 442 -25.09 6.46 -0.93
CA PHE A 442 -25.96 7.59 -0.58
C PHE A 442 -27.03 7.15 0.43
N GLN A 443 -27.32 8.02 1.41
CA GLN A 443 -28.27 7.73 2.49
C GLN A 443 -29.73 8.03 2.13
N SER A 444 -29.94 8.76 1.04
CA SER A 444 -31.24 9.11 0.49
C SER A 444 -31.21 8.83 -1.00
N SER A 445 -32.32 8.41 -1.59
CA SER A 445 -32.38 8.18 -3.03
C SER A 445 -31.97 9.45 -3.79
N VAL A 446 -30.93 9.31 -4.61
CA VAL A 446 -30.39 10.37 -5.44
C VAL A 446 -30.57 9.92 -6.87
N ASN A 447 -31.00 10.82 -7.75
CA ASN A 447 -31.13 10.47 -9.17
C ASN A 447 -29.73 10.37 -9.80
N LEU A 448 -29.15 9.17 -9.78
CA LEU A 448 -27.84 8.88 -10.35
C LEU A 448 -27.94 8.49 -11.83
N SER A 449 -29.16 8.27 -12.37
CA SER A 449 -29.39 7.95 -13.79
C SER A 449 -28.85 9.01 -14.76
N SER A 450 -28.63 10.25 -14.29
CA SER A 450 -28.01 11.32 -15.07
C SER A 450 -26.48 11.36 -14.98
N VAL A 451 -25.84 10.50 -14.19
CA VAL A 451 -24.39 10.39 -14.05
C VAL A 451 -23.90 9.35 -15.05
N PRO A 452 -23.27 9.75 -16.19
CA PRO A 452 -22.82 8.78 -17.18
C PRO A 452 -21.70 7.89 -16.62
N SER A 453 -21.67 6.62 -17.01
CA SER A 453 -20.70 5.62 -16.53
C SER A 453 -19.25 5.88 -16.96
N ASP A 454 -19.05 6.70 -17.99
CA ASP A 454 -17.74 7.14 -18.51
C ASP A 454 -17.53 8.65 -18.33
N ALA A 455 -18.34 9.29 -17.51
CA ALA A 455 -18.36 10.74 -17.44
C ALA A 455 -17.12 11.30 -16.75
N GLU A 456 -16.68 12.43 -17.29
CA GLU A 456 -15.75 13.39 -16.71
C GLU A 456 -16.37 14.09 -15.49
N LEU A 457 -16.84 13.29 -14.54
CA LEU A 457 -17.45 13.71 -13.31
C LEU A 457 -16.58 13.22 -12.15
N ALA A 458 -16.43 14.10 -11.18
CA ALA A 458 -15.81 13.78 -9.92
C ALA A 458 -16.83 13.88 -8.80
N ILE A 459 -16.55 13.17 -7.72
CA ILE A 459 -17.29 13.30 -6.48
C ILE A 459 -16.39 13.88 -5.41
N THR A 460 -16.89 14.91 -4.73
CA THR A 460 -16.30 15.42 -3.50
C THR A 460 -16.98 14.76 -2.32
N VAL A 461 -16.20 14.21 -1.39
CA VAL A 461 -16.70 13.51 -0.21
C VAL A 461 -16.27 14.26 1.06
N GLY A 462 -17.25 14.66 1.87
CA GLY A 462 -17.02 15.39 3.12
C GLY A 462 -16.76 16.89 2.95
N SER A 463 -16.33 17.51 4.05
CA SER A 463 -16.01 18.95 4.11
C SER A 463 -14.58 19.28 3.68
N ALA A 464 -13.75 18.26 3.43
CA ALA A 464 -12.31 18.40 3.16
C ALA A 464 -11.97 18.62 1.68
N GLU A 465 -12.96 18.88 0.82
CA GLU A 465 -12.79 19.05 -0.63
C GLU A 465 -12.14 17.87 -1.39
N LEU A 466 -11.84 16.77 -0.70
CA LEU A 466 -11.26 15.55 -1.28
C LEU A 466 -12.10 15.06 -2.45
N ARG A 467 -11.45 14.99 -3.60
CA ARG A 467 -12.06 14.71 -4.88
C ARG A 467 -11.61 13.35 -5.37
N TYR A 468 -12.56 12.61 -5.92
CA TYR A 468 -12.32 11.28 -6.48
C TYR A 468 -12.95 11.15 -7.85
N PHE A 469 -12.23 10.50 -8.78
CA PHE A 469 -12.77 10.16 -10.09
C PHE A 469 -13.85 9.10 -9.94
N ILE A 470 -15.00 9.30 -10.59
CA ILE A 470 -16.06 8.30 -10.62
C ILE A 470 -15.68 7.20 -11.61
N LYS A 471 -15.70 5.94 -11.15
CA LYS A 471 -15.39 4.77 -11.97
C LYS A 471 -16.65 4.10 -12.51
N SER A 472 -17.68 3.98 -11.69
CA SER A 472 -18.97 3.39 -12.07
C SER A 472 -20.07 3.83 -11.12
N VAL A 473 -21.31 3.71 -11.57
CA VAL A 473 -22.51 4.15 -10.87
C VAL A 473 -23.54 3.03 -10.88
N ASP A 474 -24.15 2.75 -9.74
CA ASP A 474 -25.30 1.87 -9.61
C ASP A 474 -26.49 2.68 -9.05
N ASP A 475 -27.34 3.12 -9.98
CA ASP A 475 -28.54 3.91 -9.69
C ASP A 475 -29.60 3.11 -8.91
N ALA A 476 -29.64 1.78 -9.07
CA ALA A 476 -30.60 0.95 -8.36
C ALA A 476 -30.21 0.76 -6.88
N ALA A 477 -28.90 0.77 -6.60
CA ALA A 477 -28.35 0.65 -5.25
C ALA A 477 -28.04 2.00 -4.59
N ASP A 478 -28.27 3.13 -5.28
CA ASP A 478 -27.85 4.47 -4.83
C ASP A 478 -26.33 4.52 -4.46
N THR A 479 -25.48 3.84 -5.25
CA THR A 479 -24.03 3.77 -4.99
C THR A 479 -23.17 4.25 -6.15
N VAL A 480 -21.98 4.77 -5.83
CA VAL A 480 -20.96 5.20 -6.77
C VAL A 480 -19.63 4.57 -6.38
N THR A 481 -18.98 3.91 -7.32
CA THR A 481 -17.60 3.42 -7.15
C THR A 481 -16.63 4.50 -7.62
N ILE A 482 -15.66 4.83 -6.77
CA ILE A 482 -14.68 5.87 -7.02
C ILE A 482 -13.27 5.30 -7.06
N LEU A 483 -12.39 5.97 -7.79
CA LEU A 483 -10.95 5.74 -7.76
C LEU A 483 -10.33 6.49 -6.60
N GLY A 484 -9.63 5.78 -5.72
CA GLY A 484 -9.02 6.27 -4.50
C GLY A 484 -9.67 5.74 -3.23
N GLU A 485 -9.06 6.10 -2.11
CA GLU A 485 -9.47 5.65 -0.78
C GLU A 485 -10.25 6.76 -0.07
N ALA A 486 -11.51 6.49 0.24
CA ALA A 486 -12.40 7.37 0.99
C ALA A 486 -13.05 6.57 2.12
N VAL A 487 -12.90 7.06 3.36
CA VAL A 487 -13.42 6.40 4.56
C VAL A 487 -14.28 7.37 5.35
N HIS A 488 -15.58 7.10 5.40
CA HIS A 488 -16.55 7.84 6.18
C HIS A 488 -17.64 6.89 6.70
N ASP A 489 -17.48 6.46 7.96
CA ASP A 489 -18.43 5.56 8.65
C ASP A 489 -19.75 6.24 8.99
N SER A 490 -19.73 7.57 9.11
CA SER A 490 -20.93 8.38 9.33
C SER A 490 -21.29 9.15 8.06
N PRO A 491 -22.59 9.39 7.80
CA PRO A 491 -23.02 10.19 6.66
C PRO A 491 -22.34 11.55 6.61
N VAL A 492 -21.55 11.76 5.57
CA VAL A 492 -20.98 13.05 5.25
C VAL A 492 -21.65 13.61 4.02
N TRP A 493 -21.59 14.92 3.89
CA TRP A 493 -22.11 15.58 2.71
C TRP A 493 -21.26 15.23 1.49
N VAL A 494 -21.90 15.05 0.34
CA VAL A 494 -21.25 14.70 -0.93
C VAL A 494 -21.78 15.54 -2.08
N GLN A 495 -20.92 15.79 -3.05
CA GLN A 495 -21.25 16.52 -4.27
C GLN A 495 -20.69 15.82 -5.51
N VAL A 496 -21.53 15.49 -6.48
CA VAL A 496 -21.10 15.08 -7.82
C VAL A 496 -21.11 16.30 -8.74
N ARG A 497 -20.02 16.55 -9.46
CA ARG A 497 -19.86 17.71 -10.35
C ARG A 497 -18.93 17.41 -11.52
N PRO A 498 -18.89 18.25 -12.58
CA PRO A 498 -17.84 18.18 -13.59
C PRO A 498 -16.45 18.09 -12.98
N ASP A 499 -15.65 17.19 -13.54
CA ASP A 499 -14.27 17.06 -13.13
C ASP A 499 -13.42 18.24 -13.62
N ARG A 500 -12.34 18.48 -12.89
CA ARG A 500 -11.32 19.49 -13.18
C ARG A 500 -10.24 18.78 -13.99
N HIS A 501 -10.44 18.75 -15.29
CA HIS A 501 -9.35 18.31 -16.17
C HIS A 501 -8.15 19.21 -15.95
N ARG A 502 -6.95 18.61 -15.92
CA ARG A 502 -5.66 19.30 -15.77
C ARG A 502 -5.36 19.73 -14.32
N SER A 503 -5.63 18.84 -13.37
CA SER A 503 -5.37 19.02 -11.93
C SER A 503 -4.37 18.02 -11.36
N LEU A 504 -3.63 18.42 -10.33
CA LEU A 504 -2.79 17.52 -9.53
C LEU A 504 -3.22 17.58 -8.07
N ASP A 505 -3.83 16.51 -7.60
CA ASP A 505 -4.25 16.36 -6.21
C ASP A 505 -3.35 15.32 -5.52
N VAL A 506 -2.64 15.72 -4.46
CA VAL A 506 -1.83 14.82 -3.62
C VAL A 506 -2.52 14.68 -2.28
N HIS A 507 -3.03 13.50 -1.97
CA HIS A 507 -3.58 13.15 -0.66
C HIS A 507 -2.49 12.50 0.19
N GLY A 508 -1.56 13.30 0.70
CA GLY A 508 -0.44 12.85 1.51
C GLY A 508 0.64 13.93 1.63
N SER A 509 1.75 13.59 2.27
CA SER A 509 2.92 14.48 2.37
C SER A 509 3.73 14.47 1.08
N VAL A 510 4.20 15.65 0.65
CA VAL A 510 5.20 15.80 -0.41
C VAL A 510 6.55 16.16 0.22
N ILE A 511 7.56 15.33 0.02
CA ILE A 511 8.92 15.53 0.53
C ILE A 511 9.84 15.74 -0.66
N ALA A 512 10.23 16.99 -0.93
CA ALA A 512 11.09 17.37 -2.04
C ALA A 512 12.53 17.64 -1.58
N GLY A 513 13.50 16.94 -2.17
CA GLY A 513 14.93 17.09 -1.89
C GLY A 513 15.48 18.46 -2.24
N SER A 514 14.88 19.13 -3.21
CA SER A 514 15.23 20.49 -3.61
C SER A 514 14.02 21.41 -3.46
N SER A 515 13.20 21.55 -4.51
CA SER A 515 12.15 22.57 -4.56
C SER A 515 10.76 22.03 -4.89
N ILE A 516 9.73 22.78 -4.52
CA ILE A 516 8.34 22.56 -4.96
C ILE A 516 7.94 23.77 -5.81
N ASN A 517 7.84 23.57 -7.12
CA ASN A 517 7.70 24.65 -8.10
C ASN A 517 6.61 24.32 -9.13
N ILE A 518 5.39 24.79 -8.86
CA ILE A 518 4.30 24.72 -9.83
C ILE A 518 4.13 26.12 -10.45
N THR A 519 4.07 26.22 -11.78
CA THR A 519 3.81 27.51 -12.44
C THR A 519 2.33 27.88 -12.29
N ALA A 520 2.02 29.17 -12.36
CA ALA A 520 0.61 29.56 -12.42
C ALA A 520 -0.01 29.07 -13.74
N PRO A 521 -1.33 28.84 -13.77
CA PRO A 521 -1.98 28.47 -15.03
C PRO A 521 -1.92 29.60 -16.06
N PRO A 522 -1.94 29.28 -17.37
CA PRO A 522 -1.84 30.27 -18.44
C PRO A 522 -2.87 31.40 -18.36
N SER A 523 -4.06 31.16 -17.80
CA SER A 523 -5.08 32.20 -17.58
C SER A 523 -4.63 33.31 -16.63
N TRP A 524 -3.68 33.02 -15.73
CA TRP A 524 -3.09 34.00 -14.84
C TRP A 524 -1.83 34.61 -15.45
N ASP A 525 -0.92 33.76 -15.96
CA ASP A 525 0.41 34.19 -16.41
C ASP A 525 0.44 34.89 -17.78
N ASN A 526 -0.54 34.67 -18.66
CA ASN A 526 -0.56 35.31 -19.98
C ASN A 526 -1.05 36.77 -19.96
N PHE A 527 -1.55 37.27 -18.83
CA PHE A 527 -1.91 38.68 -18.71
C PHE A 527 -0.65 39.52 -18.56
N SER A 528 -0.47 40.50 -19.45
CA SER A 528 0.59 41.49 -19.26
C SER A 528 0.32 42.34 -18.02
N SER A 529 1.37 42.92 -17.45
CA SER A 529 1.26 43.92 -16.37
C SER A 529 0.25 45.04 -16.68
N SER A 530 0.16 45.47 -17.94
CA SER A 530 -0.86 46.44 -18.37
C SER A 530 -2.29 45.87 -18.35
N GLY A 531 -2.48 44.60 -18.70
CA GLY A 531 -3.78 43.93 -18.64
C GLY A 531 -4.25 43.75 -17.19
N TRP A 532 -3.35 43.42 -16.28
CA TRP A 532 -3.65 43.39 -14.84
C TRP A 532 -4.03 44.78 -14.31
N ALA A 533 -3.31 45.82 -14.71
CA ALA A 533 -3.63 47.20 -14.31
C ALA A 533 -5.01 47.67 -14.83
N GLU A 534 -5.38 47.28 -16.05
CA GLU A 534 -6.72 47.55 -16.60
C GLU A 534 -7.80 46.85 -15.76
N LYS A 535 -7.62 45.55 -15.46
CA LYS A 535 -8.57 44.79 -14.64
C LYS A 535 -8.71 45.35 -13.22
N PHE A 536 -7.59 45.78 -12.62
CA PHE A 536 -7.62 46.43 -11.32
C PHE A 536 -8.41 47.73 -11.36
N SER A 537 -8.22 48.57 -12.38
CA SER A 537 -8.95 49.82 -12.54
C SER A 537 -10.45 49.61 -12.80
N GLU A 538 -10.82 48.56 -13.54
CA GLU A 538 -12.21 48.15 -13.72
C GLU A 538 -12.86 47.75 -12.40
N TRP A 539 -12.17 46.99 -11.57
CA TRP A 539 -12.62 46.60 -10.23
C TRP A 539 -12.79 47.82 -9.31
N GLU A 540 -11.82 48.73 -9.26
CA GLU A 540 -11.93 49.98 -8.49
C GLU A 540 -13.14 50.80 -8.94
N SER A 541 -13.36 50.90 -10.25
CA SER A 541 -14.51 51.61 -10.83
C SER A 541 -15.83 50.93 -10.48
N TYR A 542 -15.87 49.59 -10.49
CA TYR A 542 -17.01 48.80 -10.06
C TYR A 542 -17.33 49.06 -8.59
N ASN A 543 -16.35 49.00 -7.69
CA ASN A 543 -16.55 49.27 -6.27
C ASN A 543 -16.93 50.73 -5.98
N ALA A 544 -16.40 51.70 -6.73
CA ALA A 544 -16.84 53.09 -6.65
C ALA A 544 -18.32 53.25 -7.05
N TRP A 545 -18.76 52.50 -8.06
CA TRP A 545 -20.16 52.45 -8.46
C TRP A 545 -21.04 51.76 -7.40
N MET A 546 -20.62 50.63 -6.84
CA MET A 546 -21.30 49.95 -5.72
C MET A 546 -21.51 50.90 -4.54
N ALA A 547 -20.45 51.61 -4.14
CA ALA A 547 -20.48 52.57 -3.05
C ALA A 547 -21.44 53.74 -3.33
N TYR A 548 -21.52 54.23 -4.57
CA TYR A 548 -22.47 55.29 -4.97
C TYR A 548 -23.94 54.86 -4.77
N TYR A 549 -24.27 53.58 -4.97
CA TYR A 549 -25.61 53.03 -4.72
C TYR A 549 -25.82 52.52 -3.29
N GLY A 550 -24.82 52.66 -2.41
CA GLY A 550 -24.87 52.20 -1.03
C GLY A 550 -24.83 50.67 -0.88
N TRP A 551 -24.19 49.97 -1.83
CA TRP A 551 -23.95 48.53 -1.78
C TRP A 551 -22.55 48.24 -1.24
N ASP A 552 -22.37 47.05 -0.65
CA ASP A 552 -21.09 46.60 -0.12
C ASP A 552 -20.07 46.40 -1.26
N SER A 553 -18.80 46.73 -0.99
CA SER A 553 -17.71 46.47 -1.92
C SER A 553 -17.49 44.97 -2.10
N VAL A 554 -17.07 44.58 -3.29
CA VAL A 554 -16.68 43.20 -3.60
C VAL A 554 -15.17 43.10 -3.56
N GLU A 555 -14.67 42.09 -2.87
CA GLU A 555 -13.26 41.72 -2.79
C GLU A 555 -12.66 41.41 -4.19
N PHE A 556 -11.42 41.80 -4.45
CA PHE A 556 -10.81 41.70 -5.78
C PHE A 556 -10.78 40.27 -6.34
N ALA A 557 -10.37 39.27 -5.54
CA ALA A 557 -10.38 37.87 -5.95
C ALA A 557 -11.81 37.37 -6.28
N THR A 558 -12.78 37.73 -5.44
CA THR A 558 -14.20 37.39 -5.66
C THR A 558 -14.72 38.01 -6.96
N TRP A 559 -14.35 39.26 -7.23
CA TRP A 559 -14.73 39.93 -8.48
C TRP A 559 -14.12 39.24 -9.70
N LEU A 560 -12.83 38.89 -9.68
CA LEU A 560 -12.17 38.15 -10.77
C LEU A 560 -12.84 36.80 -11.06
N SER A 561 -13.37 36.14 -10.05
CA SER A 561 -14.06 34.84 -10.20
C SER A 561 -15.39 34.94 -10.95
N SER A 562 -15.96 36.13 -11.07
CA SER A 562 -17.23 36.33 -11.75
C SER A 562 -17.03 36.40 -13.26
N TYR A 563 -17.77 35.63 -14.03
CA TYR A 563 -17.78 35.79 -15.50
C TYR A 563 -18.19 37.21 -15.94
N LEU A 564 -18.92 37.94 -15.07
CA LEU A 564 -19.32 39.33 -15.31
C LEU A 564 -18.19 40.34 -15.18
N SER A 565 -16.99 39.98 -14.69
CA SER A 565 -15.81 40.86 -14.74
C SER A 565 -15.03 40.74 -16.05
N TRP A 566 -15.47 39.85 -16.97
CA TRP A 566 -14.77 39.53 -18.21
C TRP A 566 -15.64 39.87 -19.43
N TRP A 567 -15.48 41.09 -19.96
CA TRP A 567 -16.20 41.57 -21.16
C TRP A 567 -15.22 41.66 -22.34
N GLY A 568 -15.65 41.29 -23.56
CA GLY A 568 -14.83 41.34 -24.80
C GLY A 568 -14.68 40.00 -25.54
N ASP A 569 -14.84 40.01 -26.87
CA ASP A 569 -14.93 38.80 -27.71
C ASP A 569 -13.73 37.83 -27.56
N GLY A 570 -14.00 36.56 -27.22
CA GLY A 570 -13.07 35.43 -27.41
C GLY A 570 -12.25 34.98 -26.19
N ASN A 571 -12.50 35.52 -25.00
CA ASN A 571 -11.84 35.05 -23.76
C ASN A 571 -12.67 33.92 -23.09
N PRO A 572 -12.08 32.73 -22.81
CA PRO A 572 -12.76 31.65 -22.09
C PRO A 572 -13.37 32.07 -20.73
N MET A 573 -12.77 33.07 -20.06
CA MET A 573 -13.25 33.62 -18.78
C MET A 573 -14.62 34.31 -18.88
N GLN A 574 -15.09 34.66 -20.08
CA GLN A 574 -16.46 35.17 -20.25
C GLN A 574 -17.53 34.14 -19.90
N THR A 575 -17.18 32.86 -19.96
CA THR A 575 -18.12 31.77 -19.67
C THR A 575 -18.09 31.39 -18.19
N TYR A 576 -16.91 31.44 -17.56
CA TYR A 576 -16.69 30.82 -16.25
C TYR A 576 -16.00 31.72 -15.22
N GLY A 577 -15.65 32.96 -15.58
CA GLY A 577 -14.79 33.83 -14.78
C GLY A 577 -13.35 33.35 -14.73
N MET A 578 -12.55 33.96 -13.87
CA MET A 578 -11.21 33.47 -13.55
C MET A 578 -11.32 32.38 -12.48
N GLY A 579 -10.81 31.19 -12.79
CA GLY A 579 -10.88 30.08 -11.85
C GLY A 579 -10.06 30.35 -10.59
N LEU A 580 -10.71 30.32 -9.42
CA LEU A 580 -10.04 30.43 -8.12
C LEU A 580 -9.73 29.08 -7.47
N GLU A 581 -10.42 28.02 -7.86
CA GLU A 581 -10.17 26.67 -7.30
C GLU A 581 -8.72 26.24 -7.58
N PRO A 582 -8.04 25.53 -6.66
CA PRO A 582 -6.65 25.12 -6.88
C PRO A 582 -6.54 24.12 -8.05
N THR A 583 -5.59 24.30 -8.97
CA THR A 583 -5.11 23.31 -9.97
C THR A 583 -4.13 22.32 -9.37
N PHE A 584 -3.35 22.77 -8.40
CA PHE A 584 -2.47 21.93 -7.58
C PHE A 584 -2.93 21.98 -6.13
N HIS A 585 -3.18 20.83 -5.54
CA HIS A 585 -3.62 20.75 -4.16
C HIS A 585 -2.92 19.61 -3.43
N ILE A 586 -2.18 19.94 -2.37
CA ILE A 586 -1.70 18.97 -1.39
C ILE A 586 -2.68 18.95 -0.22
N TYR A 587 -3.35 17.83 -0.02
CA TYR A 587 -4.17 17.55 1.14
C TYR A 587 -3.35 16.69 2.08
N ARG A 588 -3.43 16.98 3.38
CA ARG A 588 -2.94 16.05 4.40
C ARG A 588 -4.09 15.17 4.89
N PRO A 589 -4.31 13.96 4.32
CA PRO A 589 -5.19 12.99 4.95
C PRO A 589 -4.57 12.48 6.25
N SER A 590 -5.44 11.96 7.12
CA SER A 590 -5.15 11.42 8.43
C SER A 590 -3.94 10.46 8.49
N ASN A 591 -3.26 10.51 9.64
CA ASN A 591 -2.14 9.74 10.21
C ASN A 591 -1.93 8.27 9.78
N SER A 592 -1.92 7.94 8.49
CA SER A 592 -1.46 6.62 8.04
C SER A 592 0.05 6.54 8.22
N ASN A 593 0.51 5.61 9.08
CA ASN A 593 1.93 5.40 9.30
C ASN A 593 2.60 4.99 7.98
N CYS A 594 3.55 5.76 7.46
CA CYS A 594 4.34 5.38 6.30
C CYS A 594 5.76 4.96 6.72
N VAL A 595 6.25 3.88 6.13
CA VAL A 595 7.63 3.40 6.28
C VAL A 595 8.33 3.57 4.94
N LEU A 596 9.56 4.08 4.95
CA LEU A 596 10.26 4.49 3.73
C LEU A 596 10.58 3.35 2.77
N GLN A 597 11.02 2.20 3.29
CA GLN A 597 11.46 1.07 2.50
C GLN A 597 11.13 -0.27 3.17
N PRO A 598 10.94 -1.36 2.40
CA PRO A 598 10.83 -2.70 2.96
C PRO A 598 12.19 -3.22 3.51
N PRO A 599 12.19 -4.20 4.44
CA PRO A 599 11.03 -4.85 5.04
C PRO A 599 10.25 -3.92 5.97
N LEU A 600 8.94 -4.14 6.05
CA LEU A 600 8.04 -3.35 6.89
C LEU A 600 8.12 -3.75 8.36
N PHE A 601 8.46 -5.03 8.60
CA PHE A 601 8.48 -5.63 9.92
C PHE A 601 9.79 -6.34 10.21
N ARG A 602 10.14 -6.41 11.49
CA ARG A 602 11.32 -7.07 12.03
C ARG A 602 10.95 -7.84 13.30
N PRO A 603 11.74 -8.85 13.72
CA PRO A 603 11.49 -9.52 14.98
C PRO A 603 11.70 -8.53 16.13
N SER A 604 10.76 -8.48 17.07
CA SER A 604 10.92 -7.61 18.23
C SER A 604 12.12 -8.06 19.08
N PRO A 605 12.89 -7.12 19.66
CA PRO A 605 13.87 -7.44 20.70
C PRO A 605 13.22 -7.92 22.01
N GLY A 606 11.90 -7.76 22.17
CA GLY A 606 11.17 -7.95 23.41
C GLY A 606 11.21 -6.72 24.32
N ASN A 607 10.53 -6.81 25.46
CA ASN A 607 10.57 -5.77 26.49
C ASN A 607 11.93 -5.78 27.24
N ASP A 608 12.07 -4.93 28.26
CA ASP A 608 13.29 -4.85 29.08
C ASP A 608 13.73 -6.18 29.73
N SER A 609 12.81 -7.15 29.85
CA SER A 609 13.08 -8.50 30.37
C SER A 609 13.30 -9.55 29.28
N GLY A 610 13.26 -9.16 28.00
CA GLY A 610 13.33 -10.04 26.84
C GLY A 610 12.04 -10.81 26.58
N GLU A 611 10.95 -10.51 27.28
CA GLU A 611 9.66 -11.14 27.04
C GLU A 611 9.03 -10.54 25.77
N GLY A 612 8.39 -11.39 24.97
CA GLY A 612 7.87 -10.98 23.66
C GLY A 612 8.94 -10.80 22.58
N ALA A 613 10.18 -11.26 22.77
CA ALA A 613 11.17 -11.27 21.70
C ALA A 613 10.73 -12.17 20.53
N GLY A 614 11.14 -11.85 19.30
CA GLY A 614 10.83 -12.59 18.08
C GLY A 614 9.56 -12.11 17.37
N TYR A 615 8.93 -12.98 16.57
CA TYR A 615 7.66 -12.68 15.89
C TYR A 615 6.48 -13.36 16.58
N ARG A 616 5.28 -12.81 16.41
CA ARG A 616 4.03 -13.44 16.85
C ARG A 616 3.38 -14.19 15.68
N TRP A 617 3.17 -15.50 15.86
CA TRP A 617 2.56 -16.38 14.86
C TRP A 617 1.28 -17.02 15.37
N GLU A 618 0.31 -17.17 14.48
CA GLU A 618 -0.94 -17.89 14.71
C GLU A 618 -1.03 -19.10 13.78
N ILE A 619 -1.42 -20.28 14.30
CA ILE A 619 -1.61 -21.47 13.48
C ILE A 619 -3.02 -21.49 12.91
N LEU A 620 -3.14 -21.46 11.58
CA LEU A 620 -4.43 -21.51 10.89
C LEU A 620 -4.89 -22.94 10.60
N SER A 621 -3.95 -23.84 10.31
CA SER A 621 -4.27 -25.24 10.02
C SER A 621 -3.13 -26.17 10.40
N TRP A 622 -3.48 -27.41 10.76
CA TRP A 622 -2.55 -28.49 11.08
C TRP A 622 -3.03 -29.78 10.43
N LYS A 623 -2.15 -30.43 9.67
CA LYS A 623 -2.42 -31.68 8.95
C LYS A 623 -1.28 -32.66 9.21
N GLU A 624 -1.65 -33.92 9.41
CA GLU A 624 -0.70 -35.01 9.59
C GLU A 624 -0.98 -36.07 8.52
N GLU A 625 0.01 -36.39 7.69
CA GLU A 625 -0.13 -37.51 6.75
C GLU A 625 0.12 -38.84 7.48
N THR A 626 -0.95 -39.64 7.57
CA THR A 626 -0.97 -40.95 8.25
C THR A 626 -0.38 -42.11 7.47
#